data_AF-A0A8T9AQS2-F1
#
_entry.id   AF-A0A8T9AQS2-F1
#
_cell.length_a   1.000
_cell.length_b   1.000
_cell.length_c   1.000
_cell.angle_alpha   90.00
_cell.angle_beta   90.00
_cell.angle_gamma   90.00
#
_symmetry.space_group_name_H-M   'P 1'
#
loop_
_entity.id
_entity.type
_entity.pdbx_description
1 polymer ?
#
loop_
_entity_poly.entity_id
_entity_poly.type
_entity_poly.pdbx_seq_one_letter_code
_entity_poly.pdbx_strand_id
1 'polypeptide(L)' 'MTDEQKKPPAATDEVVRRLVNETGITDAQARELVAFLGPNNWTSLLREARILNPKGPKAV' A
#
# COMPACT_ATOMS: atom_id res chain seq x y z
N MET A 1 -33.03 0.70 -7.96
CA MET A 1 -32.19 1.64 -8.74
C MET A 1 -31.48 2.46 -7.67
N THR A 2 -30.23 2.21 -7.31
CA THR A 2 -29.04 2.26 -8.18
C THR A 2 -27.94 1.35 -7.65
N ASP A 3 -27.18 0.83 -8.61
CA ASP A 3 -26.07 -0.12 -8.58
C ASP A 3 -25.05 0.04 -7.45
N GLU A 4 -24.65 -1.12 -6.92
CA GLU A 4 -23.57 -1.41 -6.01
C GLU A 4 -22.28 -0.69 -6.45
N GLN A 5 -21.95 0.42 -5.79
CA GLN A 5 -20.76 1.23 -6.11
C GLN A 5 -19.48 0.49 -5.64
N LYS A 6 -19.10 -0.56 -6.38
CA LYS A 6 -17.98 -1.46 -6.11
C LYS A 6 -16.82 -1.20 -7.05
N LYS A 7 -16.24 0.00 -7.01
CA LYS A 7 -14.87 0.28 -7.50
C LYS A 7 -14.42 1.61 -6.89
N PRO A 8 -13.24 1.70 -6.25
CA PRO A 8 -12.04 1.49 -7.04
C PRO A 8 -10.97 0.59 -6.40
N PRO A 9 -10.93 -0.72 -6.73
CA PRO A 9 -9.70 -1.52 -6.72
C PRO A 9 -8.53 -0.78 -7.35
N ALA A 10 -8.76 0.13 -8.30
CA ALA A 10 -7.70 0.91 -8.93
C ALA A 10 -6.94 1.79 -7.93
N ALA A 11 -7.65 2.56 -7.08
CA ALA A 11 -7.00 3.46 -6.14
C ALA A 11 -6.19 2.69 -5.07
N THR A 12 -6.72 1.55 -4.61
CA THR A 12 -6.00 0.67 -3.67
C THR A 12 -4.76 0.07 -4.32
N ASP A 13 -4.86 -0.40 -5.57
CA ASP A 13 -3.73 -1.00 -6.28
C ASP A 13 -2.64 0.04 -6.60
N GLU A 14 -3.02 1.29 -6.92
CA GLU A 14 -2.08 2.40 -7.07
C GLU A 14 -1.32 2.71 -5.77
N VAL A 15 -2.02 2.75 -4.63
CA VAL A 15 -1.37 2.96 -3.32
C VAL A 15 -0.44 1.80 -2.97
N VAL A 16 -0.85 0.56 -3.24
CA VAL A 16 -0.01 -0.64 -3.04
C VAL A 16 1.26 -0.56 -3.88
N ARG A 17 1.14 -0.30 -5.18
CA ARG A 17 2.29 -0.20 -6.09
C ARG A 17 3.23 0.92 -5.68
N ARG A 18 2.70 2.09 -5.29
CA ARG A 18 3.50 3.19 -4.76
C ARG A 18 4.24 2.79 -3.49
N LEU A 19 3.57 2.10 -2.57
CA LEU A 19 4.17 1.69 -1.30
C LEU A 19 5.30 0.67 -1.50
N VAL A 20 5.10 -0.31 -2.38
CA VAL A 20 6.13 -1.28 -2.79
C VAL A 20 7.34 -0.56 -3.38
N ASN A 21 7.12 0.38 -4.31
CA ASN A 21 8.21 1.11 -4.96
C ASN A 21 9.02 1.98 -3.99
N GLU A 22 8.34 2.67 -3.07
CA GLU A 22 8.96 3.61 -2.14
C GLU A 22 9.70 2.92 -0.98
N THR A 23 9.32 1.69 -0.64
CA THR A 23 9.80 1.02 0.59
C THR A 23 10.44 -0.35 0.34
N GLY A 24 10.23 -0.94 -0.82
CA GLY A 24 10.75 -2.25 -1.19
C GLY A 24 10.10 -3.43 -0.47
N ILE A 25 8.97 -3.21 0.22
CA ILE A 25 8.17 -4.31 0.78
C ILE A 25 7.46 -5.09 -0.33
N THR A 26 7.00 -6.29 -0.03
CA THR A 26 6.25 -7.10 -1.00
C THR A 26 4.82 -6.57 -1.22
N ASP A 27 4.23 -6.85 -2.38
CA ASP A 27 2.82 -6.51 -2.67
C ASP A 27 1.85 -7.04 -1.61
N ALA A 28 2.12 -8.23 -1.07
CA ALA A 28 1.31 -8.81 0.00
C ALA A 28 1.34 -7.95 1.27
N GLN A 29 2.53 -7.55 1.72
CA GLN A 29 2.71 -6.67 2.88
C GLN A 29 2.06 -5.30 2.64
N ALA A 30 2.23 -4.73 1.44
CA ALA A 30 1.61 -3.46 1.09
C ALA A 30 0.08 -3.53 1.10
N ARG A 31 -0.51 -4.61 0.59
CA ARG A 31 -1.96 -4.85 0.63
C ARG A 31 -2.49 -4.98 2.06
N GLU A 32 -1.76 -5.68 2.93
CA GLU A 32 -2.12 -5.81 4.35
C GLU A 32 -2.11 -4.45 5.05
N LEU A 33 -1.06 -3.65 4.84
CA LEU A 33 -0.96 -2.31 5.42
C LEU A 33 -2.09 -1.39 4.93
N VAL A 34 -2.41 -1.43 3.64
CA VAL A 34 -3.50 -0.63 3.06
C VAL A 34 -4.87 -1.11 3.55
N ALA A 35 -5.07 -2.41 3.73
CA ALA A 35 -6.30 -2.95 4.30
C ALA A 35 -6.47 -2.56 5.79
N PHE A 36 -5.38 -2.54 6.56
CA PHE A 36 -5.40 -2.23 7.99
C PHE A 36 -5.51 -0.73 8.29
N LEU A 37 -4.73 0.10 7.59
CA LEU A 37 -4.64 1.54 7.84
C LEU A 37 -5.53 2.37 6.92
N GLY A 38 -6.00 1.79 5.82
CA GLY A 38 -6.70 2.48 4.76
C GLY A 38 -5.77 3.17 3.75
N PRO A 39 -6.20 3.31 2.48
CA PRO A 39 -5.37 3.85 1.40
C PRO A 39 -5.03 5.34 1.55
N ASN A 40 -5.77 6.09 2.37
CA ASN A 40 -5.61 7.54 2.54
C ASN A 40 -4.55 7.91 3.60
N ASN A 41 -4.06 6.95 4.40
CA ASN A 41 -3.14 7.19 5.51
C ASN A 41 -1.68 7.01 5.11
N TRP A 42 -1.23 7.77 4.10
CA TRP A 42 0.10 7.61 3.50
C TRP A 42 1.27 7.68 4.48
N THR A 43 1.25 8.61 5.44
CA THR A 43 2.33 8.76 6.43
C THR A 43 2.47 7.53 7.33
N SER A 44 1.34 6.94 7.74
CA SER A 44 1.32 5.72 8.55
C SER A 44 1.75 4.51 7.72
N LEU A 45 1.28 4.40 6.47
CA LEU A 45 1.71 3.35 5.55
C LEU A 45 3.23 3.35 5.35
N LEU A 46 3.84 4.51 5.12
CA LEU A 46 5.29 4.63 4.98
C LEU A 46 6.06 4.25 6.23
N ARG A 47 5.56 4.64 7.41
CA ARG A 47 6.19 4.28 8.69
C ARG A 47 6.22 2.77 8.86
N GLU A 48 5.06 2.13 8.77
CA GLU A 48 4.95 0.69 9.00
C GLU A 48 5.73 -0.09 7.94
N ALA A 49 5.66 0.34 6.67
CA ALA A 49 6.43 -0.27 5.59
C ALA A 49 7.95 -0.19 5.81
N ARG A 50 8.47 0.93 6.34
CA ARG A 50 9.90 1.07 6.70
C ARG A 50 10.28 0.21 7.91
N ILE A 51 9.36 -0.04 8.82
CA ILE A 51 9.58 -0.98 9.93
C ILE A 51 9.66 -2.42 9.40
N LEU A 52 8.82 -2.77 8.42
CA LEU A 52 8.83 -4.08 7.77
C LEU A 52 10.08 -4.31 6.90
N ASN A 53 10.58 -3.27 6.22
CA ASN A 53 11.83 -3.32 5.46
C ASN A 53 12.77 -2.16 5.81
N PRO A 54 13.55 -2.28 6.90
CA PRO A 54 14.43 -1.21 7.39
C PRO A 54 15.62 -0.93 6.45
N LYS A 55 15.91 -1.83 5.51
CA LYS A 55 16.98 -1.65 4.52
C LYS A 55 16.53 -0.83 3.30
N GLY A 56 15.23 -0.54 3.17
CA GLY A 56 14.67 0.15 2.02
C GLY A 56 14.68 -0.71 0.73
N PRO A 57 14.23 -0.14 -0.40
CA PRO A 57 14.26 -0.84 -1.68
C PRO A 57 15.69 -1.23 -2.03
N LYS A 58 15.92 -2.52 -2.27
CA LYS A 58 17.20 -2.98 -2.81
C LYS A 58 17.30 -2.53 -4.27
N ALA A 59 18.30 -1.73 -4.59
CA ALA A 59 18.68 -1.49 -5.97
C ALA A 59 19.05 -2.84 -6.59
N VAL A 60 18.23 -3.28 -7.56
CA VAL A 60 18.50 -4.45 -8.41
C VAL A 60 19.36 -4.05 -9.58
#